data_AF-A0A2V9VXJ3-F1
#
_entry.id   AF-A0A2V9VXJ3-F1
#
_cell.length_a   1.000
_cell.length_b   1.000
_cell.length_c   1.000
_cell.angle_alpha   90.00
_cell.angle_beta   90.00
_cell.angle_gamma   90.00
#
_symmetry.space_group_name_H-M   'P 1'
#
loop_
_entity.id
_entity.type
_entity.pdbx_description
1 polymer ?
#
loop_
_entity_poly.entity_id
_entity_poly.type
_entity_poly.pdbx_seq_one_letter_code
_entity_poly.pdbx_strand_id
1 'polypeptide(L)'
;MPIVTPTLSSVSVAPLTPAITVGATQPFSATGNYSDGSTRTLTTSVMWTSSDTSVATVSNSTGSQGVATAVGAGTSRITATDGSIFSTATLTVNSAVSQPGWSEEGPLARLSHSTVYDSATQQMIVFGGQVPSGSNNLNDVWLATTSLTPSATLTWTVLQPTGTKPSARFGHIAAYDQNTNRMLLFGGGEGQPGPCANDTWVLDGANGKSAANWIELNPSGTAPSARVHHTGAYDSASNTLTVFGGNDCATGFFNDVWVLSNANGEGGTPTWNKLTPSGSPPAARESSTAIYDSVSHIMTIYGGDAGGTP
;
A
#
# COMPACT_ATOMS: atom_id res chain seq x y z
N MET A 1 -20.10 62.09 33.34
CA MET A 1 -19.68 61.87 31.93
C MET A 1 -20.72 60.95 31.29
N PRO A 2 -21.20 61.20 30.06
CA PRO A 2 -22.11 60.28 29.40
C PRO A 2 -21.39 58.94 29.20
N ILE A 3 -22.04 57.85 29.61
CA ILE A 3 -21.54 56.50 29.41
C ILE A 3 -21.79 56.18 27.94
N VAL A 4 -20.74 56.23 27.12
CA VAL A 4 -20.85 55.88 25.69
C VAL A 4 -20.84 54.36 25.60
N THR A 5 -21.90 53.76 25.07
CA THR A 5 -21.93 52.31 24.86
C THR A 5 -20.90 51.95 23.79
N PRO A 6 -19.95 51.04 24.08
CA PRO A 6 -18.94 50.68 23.10
C PRO A 6 -19.57 50.02 21.89
N THR A 7 -19.15 50.44 20.70
CA THR A 7 -19.61 49.92 19.41
C THR A 7 -18.66 48.85 18.90
N LEU A 8 -19.19 47.77 18.32
CA LEU A 8 -18.38 46.72 17.73
C LEU A 8 -17.62 47.28 16.52
N SER A 9 -16.30 47.15 16.53
CA SER A 9 -15.42 47.65 15.46
C SER A 9 -14.97 46.55 14.52
N SER A 10 -14.72 45.34 15.03
CA SER A 10 -14.35 44.18 14.22
C SER A 10 -14.70 42.87 14.93
N VAL A 11 -14.88 41.80 14.18
CA VAL A 11 -14.91 40.42 14.71
C VAL A 11 -13.61 39.74 14.33
N SER A 12 -13.10 38.87 15.19
CA SER A 12 -11.97 37.98 14.92
C SER A 12 -12.42 36.53 15.13
N VAL A 13 -11.95 35.61 14.27
CA VAL A 13 -12.28 34.19 14.34
C VAL A 13 -11.00 33.39 14.58
N ALA A 14 -11.05 32.46 15.53
CA ALA A 14 -9.94 31.57 15.83
C ALA A 14 -10.41 30.11 16.01
N PRO A 15 -9.60 29.11 15.63
CA PRO A 15 -8.30 29.23 14.93
C PRO A 15 -8.44 29.71 13.48
N LEU A 16 -7.41 30.34 12.91
CA LEU A 16 -7.47 30.92 11.54
C LEU A 16 -7.33 29.87 10.42
N THR A 17 -6.47 28.86 10.62
CA THR A 17 -6.16 27.84 9.61
C THR A 17 -6.09 26.42 10.21
N PRO A 18 -7.14 25.95 10.90
CA PRO A 18 -7.17 24.57 11.41
C PRO A 18 -7.21 23.55 10.27
N ALA A 19 -6.62 22.39 10.52
CA ALA A 19 -6.71 21.22 9.66
C ALA A 19 -7.25 20.03 10.44
N ILE A 20 -8.31 19.40 9.94
CA ILE A 20 -8.97 18.22 10.53
C ILE A 20 -9.23 17.16 9.46
N THR A 21 -9.60 15.94 9.85
CA THR A 21 -9.98 14.87 8.91
C THR A 21 -11.49 14.81 8.70
N VAL A 22 -11.94 14.26 7.57
CA VAL A 22 -13.37 13.95 7.33
C VAL A 22 -13.97 13.23 8.55
N GLY A 23 -15.14 13.67 9.01
CA GLY A 23 -15.84 13.14 10.18
C GLY A 23 -15.46 13.78 11.52
N ALA A 24 -14.34 14.52 11.61
CA ALA A 24 -13.97 15.25 12.82
C ALA A 24 -14.72 16.59 12.94
N THR A 25 -14.71 17.17 14.15
CA THR A 25 -15.27 18.50 14.41
C THR A 25 -14.20 19.49 14.86
N GLN A 26 -14.39 20.77 14.55
CA GLN A 26 -13.53 21.88 14.97
C GLN A 26 -14.39 23.00 15.55
N PRO A 27 -14.26 23.31 16.86
CA PRO A 27 -14.87 24.51 17.42
C PRO A 27 -14.12 25.76 16.96
N PHE A 28 -14.87 26.78 16.53
CA PHE A 28 -14.37 28.14 16.29
C PHE A 28 -14.91 29.08 17.36
N SER A 29 -14.11 30.08 17.72
CA SER A 29 -14.52 31.17 18.60
C SER A 29 -14.52 32.49 17.84
N ALA A 30 -15.55 33.30 18.08
CA ALA A 30 -15.64 34.67 17.58
C ALA A 30 -15.43 35.66 18.73
N THR A 31 -14.49 36.59 18.57
CA THR A 31 -14.22 37.66 19.53
C THR A 31 -14.45 39.01 18.87
N GLY A 32 -15.39 39.79 19.41
CA GLY A 32 -15.63 41.16 19.01
C GLY A 32 -14.68 42.14 19.70
N ASN A 33 -14.07 43.03 18.91
CA ASN A 33 -13.23 44.13 19.39
C ASN A 33 -14.02 45.43 19.29
N TYR A 34 -14.12 46.17 20.39
CA TYR A 34 -14.97 47.35 20.51
C TYR A 34 -14.17 48.66 20.46
N SER A 35 -14.87 49.77 20.19
CA SER A 35 -14.27 51.10 20.04
C SER A 35 -13.64 51.67 21.31
N ASP A 36 -13.96 51.12 22.48
CA ASP A 36 -13.32 51.43 23.77
C ASP A 36 -12.06 50.59 24.05
N GLY A 37 -11.66 49.73 23.10
CA GLY A 37 -10.53 48.81 23.25
C GLY A 37 -10.87 47.51 24.00
N SER A 38 -12.11 47.34 24.47
CA SER A 38 -12.54 46.10 25.12
C SER A 38 -12.80 44.99 24.10
N THR A 39 -12.73 43.74 24.56
CA THR A 39 -13.04 42.55 23.76
C THR A 39 -14.14 41.73 24.40
N ARG A 40 -15.06 41.17 23.62
CA ARG A 40 -16.09 40.23 24.11
C ARG A 40 -16.20 39.00 23.24
N THR A 41 -16.44 37.85 23.84
CA THR A 41 -16.75 36.61 23.09
C THR A 41 -18.16 36.71 22.53
N LEU A 42 -18.28 36.53 21.22
CA LEU A 42 -19.54 36.61 20.46
C LEU A 42 -19.92 35.26 19.83
N THR A 43 -19.19 34.18 20.11
CA THR A 43 -19.36 32.84 19.50
C THR A 43 -20.81 32.36 19.44
N THR A 44 -21.63 32.66 20.46
CA THR A 44 -23.02 32.24 20.56
C THR A 44 -24.03 33.26 20.02
N SER A 45 -23.60 34.48 19.69
CA SER A 45 -24.47 35.57 19.20
C SER A 45 -24.24 35.91 17.73
N VAL A 46 -23.09 35.54 17.16
CA VAL A 46 -22.82 35.67 15.72
C VAL A 46 -23.52 34.58 14.92
N MET A 47 -23.79 34.88 13.66
CA MET A 47 -24.22 33.90 12.67
C MET A 47 -23.01 33.24 12.02
N TRP A 48 -22.96 31.91 12.04
CA TRP A 48 -21.92 31.09 11.43
C TRP A 48 -22.35 30.57 10.06
N THR A 49 -21.49 30.69 9.05
CA THR A 49 -21.70 30.10 7.73
C THR A 49 -20.45 29.39 7.21
N SER A 50 -20.65 28.40 6.34
CA SER A 50 -19.59 27.68 5.62
C SER A 50 -19.73 27.97 4.13
N SER A 51 -18.62 28.24 3.44
CA SER A 51 -18.64 28.50 1.99
C SER A 51 -18.91 27.25 1.15
N ASP A 52 -18.61 26.07 1.68
CA ASP A 52 -18.82 24.77 1.03
C ASP A 52 -19.27 23.73 2.05
N THR A 53 -20.57 23.40 2.03
CA THR A 53 -21.19 22.42 2.93
C THR A 53 -20.91 20.97 2.53
N SER A 54 -20.40 20.72 1.32
CA SER A 54 -19.92 19.40 0.91
C SER A 54 -18.55 19.08 1.53
N VAL A 55 -17.78 20.10 1.90
CA VAL A 55 -16.50 19.98 2.63
C VAL A 55 -16.72 20.06 4.15
N ALA A 56 -17.43 21.07 4.65
CA ALA A 56 -17.70 21.21 6.08
C ALA A 56 -19.02 21.96 6.36
N THR A 57 -19.78 21.53 7.36
CA THR A 57 -20.92 22.28 7.90
C THR A 57 -20.52 23.02 9.18
N VAL A 58 -21.27 24.04 9.60
CA VAL A 58 -21.06 24.75 10.88
C VAL A 58 -22.39 25.02 11.56
N SER A 59 -22.46 24.76 12.87
CA SER A 59 -23.71 24.84 13.62
C SER A 59 -23.99 26.25 14.16
N ASN A 60 -25.28 26.60 14.17
CA ASN A 60 -25.84 27.79 14.85
C ASN A 60 -26.79 27.40 16.00
N SER A 61 -26.96 26.11 16.28
CA SER A 61 -27.88 25.61 17.30
C SER A 61 -27.31 25.78 18.71
N THR A 62 -28.17 26.10 19.68
CA THR A 62 -27.80 26.28 21.09
C THR A 62 -26.99 25.11 21.62
N GLY A 63 -25.80 25.42 22.13
CA GLY A 63 -24.85 24.44 22.67
C GLY A 63 -23.82 23.92 21.66
N SER A 64 -23.91 24.33 20.39
CA SER A 64 -22.94 23.97 19.34
C SER A 64 -22.61 25.11 18.37
N GLN A 65 -22.99 26.35 18.68
CA GLN A 65 -22.64 27.51 17.85
C GLN A 65 -21.13 27.57 17.56
N GLY A 66 -20.78 27.69 16.28
CA GLY A 66 -19.40 27.78 15.84
C GLY A 66 -18.65 26.44 15.78
N VAL A 67 -19.31 25.32 16.05
CA VAL A 67 -18.71 23.99 15.83
C VAL A 67 -18.89 23.59 14.38
N ALA A 68 -17.76 23.47 13.67
CA ALA A 68 -17.73 22.96 12.30
C ALA A 68 -17.56 21.44 12.28
N THR A 69 -18.25 20.75 11.36
CA THR A 69 -18.18 19.29 11.15
C THR A 69 -17.68 19.02 9.74
N ALA A 70 -16.61 18.24 9.60
CA ALA A 70 -16.03 17.86 8.32
C ALA A 70 -16.87 16.81 7.60
N VAL A 71 -17.25 17.08 6.35
CA VAL A 71 -18.11 16.23 5.49
C VAL A 71 -17.32 15.59 4.36
N GLY A 72 -16.40 16.33 3.72
CA GLY A 72 -15.64 15.87 2.56
C GLY A 72 -14.28 16.53 2.48
N ALA A 73 -13.33 15.89 1.80
CA ALA A 73 -11.97 16.42 1.66
C ALA A 73 -11.96 17.71 0.82
N GLY A 74 -11.19 18.70 1.23
CA GLY A 74 -11.11 20.01 0.58
C GLY A 74 -10.91 21.14 1.58
N THR A 75 -11.23 22.36 1.15
CA THR A 75 -11.13 23.55 2.02
C THR A 75 -12.45 24.29 2.06
N SER A 76 -12.90 24.71 3.24
CA SER A 76 -14.07 25.59 3.39
C SER A 76 -13.74 26.80 4.25
N ARG A 77 -14.33 27.96 3.93
CA ARG A 77 -14.25 29.18 4.74
C ARG A 77 -15.39 29.21 5.74
N ILE A 78 -15.04 29.27 7.02
CA ILE A 78 -15.97 29.44 8.12
C ILE A 78 -16.04 30.93 8.47
N THR A 79 -17.24 31.50 8.39
CA THR A 79 -17.49 32.94 8.58
C THR A 79 -18.34 33.17 9.82
N ALA A 80 -17.91 34.09 10.69
CA ALA A 80 -18.71 34.62 11.79
C ALA A 80 -19.18 36.03 11.43
N THR A 81 -20.49 36.28 11.52
CA THR A 81 -21.11 37.56 11.15
C THR A 81 -21.95 38.12 12.29
N ASP A 82 -21.71 39.39 12.64
CA ASP A 82 -22.57 40.20 13.53
C ASP A 82 -23.01 41.46 12.78
N GLY A 83 -24.26 41.49 12.34
CA GLY A 83 -24.78 42.53 11.45
C GLY A 83 -24.02 42.57 10.12
N SER A 84 -23.30 43.67 9.85
CA SER A 84 -22.46 43.84 8.66
C SER A 84 -20.98 43.51 8.89
N ILE A 85 -20.58 43.27 10.14
CA ILE A 85 -19.19 42.97 10.50
C ILE A 85 -18.99 41.47 10.47
N PHE A 86 -18.00 41.00 9.72
CA PHE A 86 -17.67 39.59 9.65
C PHE A 86 -16.18 39.35 9.65
N SER A 87 -15.79 38.12 10.00
CA SER A 87 -14.44 37.61 9.83
C SER A 87 -14.48 36.15 9.43
N THR A 88 -13.45 35.68 8.74
CA THR A 88 -13.37 34.31 8.20
C THR A 88 -12.13 33.58 8.68
N ALA A 89 -12.26 32.27 8.87
CA ALA A 89 -11.16 31.33 9.02
C ALA A 89 -11.25 30.26 7.91
N THR A 90 -10.11 29.69 7.52
CA THR A 90 -10.03 28.64 6.50
C THR A 90 -9.87 27.30 7.18
N LEU A 91 -10.87 26.43 7.07
CA LEU A 91 -10.82 25.05 7.52
C LEU A 91 -10.31 24.16 6.39
N THR A 92 -9.19 23.47 6.61
CA THR A 92 -8.72 22.42 5.72
C THR A 92 -9.23 21.07 6.21
N VAL A 93 -9.98 20.37 5.37
CA VAL A 93 -10.43 19.00 5.64
C VAL A 93 -9.55 18.08 4.81
N ASN A 94 -8.63 17.42 5.49
CA ASN A 94 -7.90 16.30 4.90
C ASN A 94 -8.89 15.16 4.69
N SER A 95 -8.73 14.40 3.61
CA SER A 95 -9.35 13.07 3.53
C SER A 95 -9.12 12.35 4.84
N ALA A 96 -10.11 11.61 5.33
CA ALA A 96 -9.82 10.63 6.36
C ALA A 96 -8.67 9.79 5.80
N VAL A 97 -7.48 9.96 6.40
CA VAL A 97 -6.57 8.82 6.47
C VAL A 97 -7.49 7.77 7.09
N SER A 98 -7.66 6.64 6.44
CA SER A 98 -8.11 5.46 7.14
C SER A 98 -7.13 5.30 8.30
N GLN A 99 -7.41 5.94 9.45
CA GLN A 99 -6.74 5.58 10.68
C GLN A 99 -7.04 4.09 10.76
N PRO A 100 -6.00 3.25 10.85
CA PRO A 100 -6.26 1.86 11.12
C PRO A 100 -6.89 1.88 12.50
N GLY A 101 -8.21 1.76 12.55
CA GLY A 101 -8.87 1.21 13.71
C GLY A 101 -8.11 -0.05 14.04
N TRP A 102 -7.84 -0.29 15.32
CA TRP A 102 -7.29 -1.55 15.76
C TRP A 102 -8.13 -2.68 15.16
N SER A 103 -7.62 -3.29 14.09
CA SER A 103 -8.13 -4.54 13.57
C SER A 103 -7.00 -5.54 13.68
N GLU A 104 -7.25 -6.59 14.45
CA GLU A 104 -6.54 -7.87 14.36
C GLU A 104 -6.59 -8.50 12.96
N GLU A 105 -7.30 -7.89 12.01
CA GLU A 105 -7.38 -8.32 10.62
C GLU A 105 -6.03 -8.00 9.95
N GLY A 106 -5.24 -9.04 9.72
CA GLY A 106 -3.99 -8.96 8.95
C GLY A 106 -4.24 -8.58 7.48
N PRO A 107 -3.49 -9.14 6.52
CA PRO A 107 -3.72 -8.83 5.11
C PRO A 107 -5.17 -9.13 4.68
N LEU A 108 -5.74 -8.30 3.81
CA LEU A 108 -7.02 -8.60 3.14
C LEU A 108 -7.02 -10.03 2.57
N ALA A 109 -8.21 -10.66 2.57
CA ALA A 109 -8.43 -11.94 1.91
C ALA A 109 -7.91 -11.89 0.47
N ARG A 110 -7.02 -12.84 0.13
CA ARG A 110 -6.27 -12.83 -1.12
C ARG A 110 -5.94 -14.24 -1.62
N LEU A 111 -5.89 -14.40 -2.93
CA LEU A 111 -5.41 -15.61 -3.61
C LEU A 111 -4.17 -15.30 -4.46
N SER A 112 -3.40 -16.33 -4.81
CA SER A 112 -2.21 -16.24 -5.66
C SER A 112 -1.21 -15.15 -5.22
N HIS A 113 -1.10 -14.91 -3.92
CA HIS A 113 -0.04 -14.11 -3.31
C HIS A 113 1.20 -14.98 -3.13
N SER A 114 2.37 -14.36 -3.01
CA SER A 114 3.57 -15.10 -2.59
C SER A 114 3.84 -14.90 -1.12
N THR A 115 4.36 -15.96 -0.48
CA THR A 115 4.92 -15.91 0.86
C THR A 115 6.33 -16.44 0.85
N VAL A 116 7.20 -15.81 1.63
CA VAL A 116 8.56 -16.28 1.90
C VAL A 116 8.83 -16.22 3.39
N TYR A 117 9.74 -17.05 3.89
CA TYR A 117 10.03 -17.17 5.32
C TYR A 117 11.47 -16.75 5.61
N ASP A 118 11.65 -15.82 6.55
CA ASP A 118 12.95 -15.50 7.13
C ASP A 118 13.14 -16.35 8.40
N SER A 119 14.01 -17.35 8.31
CA SER A 119 14.30 -18.23 9.44
C SER A 119 15.11 -17.54 10.55
N ALA A 120 15.89 -16.50 10.22
CA ALA A 120 16.70 -15.79 11.20
C ALA A 120 15.83 -14.97 12.16
N THR A 121 14.74 -14.39 11.64
CA THR A 121 13.82 -13.56 12.44
C THR A 121 12.47 -14.24 12.72
N GLN A 122 12.30 -15.48 12.26
CA GLN A 122 11.10 -16.31 12.43
C GLN A 122 9.82 -15.63 11.96
N GLN A 123 9.86 -15.08 10.74
CA GLN A 123 8.74 -14.31 10.21
C GLN A 123 8.43 -14.68 8.77
N MET A 124 7.15 -14.59 8.42
CA MET A 124 6.69 -14.68 7.03
C MET A 124 6.61 -13.27 6.45
N ILE A 125 7.03 -13.14 5.19
CA ILE A 125 6.86 -11.94 4.38
C ILE A 125 5.85 -12.29 3.29
N VAL A 126 4.81 -11.49 3.16
CA VAL A 126 3.69 -11.69 2.21
C VAL A 126 3.65 -10.52 1.24
N PHE A 127 3.53 -10.80 -0.05
CA PHE A 127 3.38 -9.76 -1.06
C PHE A 127 2.29 -10.07 -2.08
N GLY A 128 1.53 -9.03 -2.40
CA GLY A 128 0.57 -9.00 -3.51
C GLY A 128 -0.54 -10.03 -3.39
N GLY A 129 -0.95 -10.57 -4.53
CA GLY A 129 -2.13 -11.41 -4.68
C GLY A 129 -3.35 -10.63 -5.18
N GLN A 130 -4.47 -11.33 -5.29
CA GLN A 130 -5.72 -10.79 -5.78
C GLN A 130 -6.85 -10.97 -4.78
N VAL A 131 -7.69 -9.95 -4.62
CA VAL A 131 -8.90 -10.01 -3.79
C VAL A 131 -9.97 -10.84 -4.50
N PRO A 132 -10.49 -11.92 -3.89
CA PRO A 132 -11.42 -12.85 -4.54
C PRO A 132 -12.71 -12.22 -5.08
N SER A 133 -13.24 -11.18 -4.40
CA SER A 133 -14.56 -10.60 -4.68
C SER A 133 -14.55 -9.35 -5.56
N GLY A 134 -13.42 -8.96 -6.15
CA GLY A 134 -13.35 -7.72 -6.93
C GLY A 134 -12.27 -7.63 -8.00
N SER A 135 -11.55 -8.72 -8.29
CA SER A 135 -10.41 -8.76 -9.23
C SER A 135 -9.33 -7.68 -8.97
N ASN A 136 -9.34 -7.09 -7.77
CA ASN A 136 -8.39 -6.07 -7.38
C ASN A 136 -7.09 -6.76 -6.97
N ASN A 137 -6.02 -6.44 -7.68
CA ASN A 137 -4.69 -6.92 -7.33
C ASN A 137 -4.12 -6.07 -6.19
N LEU A 138 -3.17 -6.64 -5.46
CA LEU A 138 -2.52 -6.01 -4.31
C LEU A 138 -1.02 -5.88 -4.56
N ASN A 139 -0.39 -4.89 -3.93
CA ASN A 139 1.07 -4.68 -3.87
C ASN A 139 1.51 -4.17 -2.48
N ASP A 140 0.74 -4.53 -1.45
CA ASP A 140 1.14 -4.35 -0.06
C ASP A 140 2.14 -5.45 0.34
N VAL A 141 2.98 -5.13 1.32
CA VAL A 141 3.90 -6.07 1.96
C VAL A 141 3.48 -6.23 3.41
N TRP A 142 3.30 -7.47 3.86
CA TRP A 142 2.97 -7.78 5.24
C TRP A 142 4.02 -8.68 5.88
N LEU A 143 4.28 -8.44 7.15
CA LEU A 143 5.11 -9.28 8.00
C LEU A 143 4.19 -10.01 8.98
N ALA A 144 4.35 -11.32 9.06
CA ALA A 144 3.71 -12.16 10.06
C ALA A 144 4.79 -12.70 11.01
N THR A 145 4.76 -12.26 12.26
CA THR A 145 5.68 -12.73 13.29
C THR A 145 4.97 -13.70 14.23
N THR A 146 5.59 -14.84 14.49
CA THR A 146 5.11 -15.80 15.49
C THR A 146 6.14 -15.91 16.61
N SER A 147 5.67 -15.98 17.85
CA SER A 147 6.48 -16.52 18.93
C SER A 147 6.38 -18.06 18.85
N LEU A 148 7.45 -18.81 19.11
CA LEU A 148 7.37 -20.29 19.18
C LEU A 148 6.90 -20.78 20.56
N THR A 149 6.17 -19.95 21.32
CA THR A 149 5.64 -20.32 22.64
C THR A 149 4.23 -20.90 22.55
N PRO A 150 3.82 -21.79 23.47
CA PRO A 150 2.46 -22.37 23.49
C PRO A 150 1.32 -21.34 23.62
N SER A 151 1.64 -20.10 24.00
CA SER A 151 0.69 -18.97 24.12
C SER A 151 0.95 -17.89 23.08
N ALA A 152 1.68 -18.20 22.02
CA ALA A 152 2.07 -17.23 21.02
C ALA A 152 0.89 -16.69 20.21
N THR A 153 0.84 -15.37 20.11
CA THR A 153 -0.07 -14.66 19.20
C THR A 153 0.68 -14.34 17.91
N LEU A 154 0.11 -14.73 16.76
CA LEU A 154 0.57 -14.28 15.45
C LEU A 154 0.29 -12.78 15.35
N THR A 155 1.32 -11.99 15.06
CA THR A 155 1.17 -10.55 14.86
C THR A 155 1.46 -10.19 13.41
N TRP A 156 0.49 -9.54 12.77
CA TRP A 156 0.62 -8.98 11.43
C TRP A 156 1.08 -7.52 11.51
N THR A 157 1.99 -7.12 10.64
CA THR A 157 2.44 -5.73 10.52
C THR A 157 2.63 -5.38 9.06
N VAL A 158 2.10 -4.24 8.61
CA VAL A 158 2.34 -3.74 7.26
C VAL A 158 3.78 -3.20 7.20
N LEU A 159 4.57 -3.71 6.26
CA LEU A 159 5.85 -3.09 5.92
C LEU A 159 5.59 -1.97 4.92
N GLN A 160 6.27 -0.83 5.10
CA GLN A 160 6.14 0.35 4.24
C GLN A 160 7.47 0.62 3.52
N PRO A 161 7.80 -0.13 2.45
CA PRO A 161 9.01 0.13 1.69
C PRO A 161 8.98 1.51 1.02
N THR A 162 10.16 2.10 0.91
CA THR A 162 10.39 3.31 0.11
C THR A 162 10.63 2.96 -1.36
N GLY A 163 10.74 3.98 -2.21
CA GLY A 163 10.97 3.81 -3.65
C GLY A 163 9.69 3.58 -4.47
N THR A 164 9.86 3.41 -5.78
CA THR A 164 8.78 2.95 -6.66
C THR A 164 8.55 1.47 -6.40
N LYS A 165 7.32 1.09 -6.04
CA LYS A 165 6.96 -0.31 -5.82
C LYS A 165 6.44 -0.97 -7.11
N PRO A 166 6.56 -2.31 -7.23
CA PRO A 166 5.93 -3.04 -8.33
C PRO A 166 4.42 -2.76 -8.39
N SER A 167 3.85 -2.83 -9.59
CA SER A 167 2.40 -2.78 -9.78
C SER A 167 1.72 -3.89 -8.98
N ALA A 168 0.46 -3.65 -8.62
CA ALA A 168 -0.39 -4.63 -7.97
C ALA A 168 -0.53 -5.90 -8.83
N ARG A 169 -0.21 -7.07 -8.26
CA ARG A 169 -0.09 -8.30 -9.04
C ARG A 169 -0.34 -9.58 -8.27
N PHE A 170 -0.67 -10.65 -8.99
CA PHE A 170 -0.89 -12.00 -8.47
C PHE A 170 -0.18 -13.04 -9.33
N GLY A 171 0.01 -14.27 -8.81
CA GLY A 171 0.59 -15.38 -9.56
C GLY A 171 2.04 -15.15 -10.02
N HIS A 172 2.73 -14.22 -9.36
CA HIS A 172 4.16 -13.98 -9.50
C HIS A 172 4.95 -15.00 -8.66
N ILE A 173 6.26 -15.07 -8.87
CA ILE A 173 7.16 -15.80 -7.96
C ILE A 173 7.80 -14.79 -7.01
N ALA A 174 7.90 -15.14 -5.74
CA ALA A 174 8.82 -14.50 -4.81
C ALA A 174 9.79 -15.52 -4.19
N ALA A 175 11.01 -15.06 -3.91
CA ALA A 175 12.02 -15.84 -3.19
C ALA A 175 12.78 -14.93 -2.23
N TYR A 176 13.28 -15.48 -1.12
CA TYR A 176 14.00 -14.70 -0.11
C TYR A 176 15.45 -15.15 0.00
N ASP A 177 16.37 -14.20 -0.14
CA ASP A 177 17.77 -14.36 0.21
C ASP A 177 17.99 -13.89 1.65
N GLN A 178 18.14 -14.86 2.55
CA GLN A 178 18.38 -14.62 3.96
C GLN A 178 19.76 -13.99 4.23
N ASN A 179 20.75 -14.23 3.37
CA ASN A 179 22.11 -13.72 3.60
C ASN A 179 22.18 -12.21 3.41
N THR A 180 21.41 -11.68 2.47
CA THR A 180 21.41 -10.26 2.11
C THR A 180 20.13 -9.53 2.54
N ASN A 181 19.16 -10.24 3.15
CA ASN A 181 17.85 -9.69 3.52
C ASN A 181 17.08 -9.09 2.33
N ARG A 182 17.06 -9.81 1.21
CA ARG A 182 16.44 -9.36 -0.04
C ARG A 182 15.36 -10.33 -0.49
N MET A 183 14.17 -9.81 -0.81
CA MET A 183 13.12 -10.62 -1.45
C MET A 183 13.07 -10.32 -2.95
N LEU A 184 13.30 -11.34 -3.76
CA LEU A 184 13.17 -11.32 -5.20
C LEU A 184 11.71 -11.45 -5.61
N LEU A 185 11.34 -10.84 -6.72
CA LEU A 185 10.01 -10.90 -7.32
C LEU A 185 10.14 -10.93 -8.84
N PHE A 186 9.41 -11.82 -9.51
CA PHE A 186 9.38 -11.90 -10.98
C PHE A 186 7.97 -12.13 -11.52
N GLY A 187 7.63 -11.37 -12.56
CA GLY A 187 6.41 -11.54 -13.36
C GLY A 187 5.11 -11.35 -12.57
N GLY A 188 4.07 -12.08 -12.98
CA GLY A 188 2.72 -12.04 -12.42
C GLY A 188 1.71 -11.32 -13.31
N GLY A 189 0.42 -11.49 -13.01
CA GLY A 189 -0.67 -10.78 -13.66
C GLY A 189 -0.94 -9.45 -12.95
N GLU A 190 -0.99 -8.35 -13.70
CA GLU A 190 -1.31 -7.00 -13.23
C GLU A 190 -2.78 -6.63 -13.45
N GLY A 191 -3.53 -7.48 -14.15
CA GLY A 191 -4.98 -7.40 -14.32
C GLY A 191 -5.57 -8.77 -14.68
N GLN A 192 -6.90 -8.85 -14.80
CA GLN A 192 -7.62 -10.04 -15.25
C GLN A 192 -8.36 -9.71 -16.56
N PRO A 193 -8.11 -10.43 -17.67
CA PRO A 193 -7.20 -11.59 -17.79
C PRO A 193 -5.72 -11.20 -17.83
N GLY A 194 -5.40 -9.92 -18.10
CA GLY A 194 -4.06 -9.35 -18.10
C GLY A 194 -4.08 -7.82 -17.92
N PRO A 195 -2.96 -7.12 -18.14
CA PRO A 195 -1.71 -7.63 -18.69
C PRO A 195 -0.91 -8.48 -17.69
N CYS A 196 -0.06 -9.35 -18.22
CA CYS A 196 1.02 -10.00 -17.46
C CYS A 196 2.27 -9.11 -17.48
N ALA A 197 3.13 -9.29 -16.48
CA ALA A 197 4.44 -8.65 -16.39
C ALA A 197 5.60 -9.66 -16.56
N ASN A 198 6.78 -9.17 -16.92
CA ASN A 198 8.08 -9.88 -16.91
C ASN A 198 9.21 -9.02 -16.31
N ASP A 199 8.85 -7.98 -15.57
CA ASP A 199 9.78 -7.20 -14.79
C ASP A 199 10.33 -8.02 -13.61
N THR A 200 11.51 -7.61 -13.12
CA THR A 200 12.20 -8.24 -12.01
C THR A 200 12.44 -7.20 -10.94
N TRP A 201 12.04 -7.50 -9.71
CA TRP A 201 12.17 -6.57 -8.58
C TRP A 201 12.89 -7.23 -7.41
N VAL A 202 13.53 -6.38 -6.60
CA VAL A 202 14.04 -6.75 -5.30
C VAL A 202 13.49 -5.80 -4.25
N LEU A 203 12.98 -6.36 -3.16
CA LEU A 203 12.75 -5.65 -1.93
C LEU A 203 13.98 -5.81 -1.05
N ASP A 204 14.77 -4.74 -0.94
CA ASP A 204 15.87 -4.66 0.01
C ASP A 204 15.34 -4.35 1.41
N GLY A 205 15.97 -4.89 2.45
CA GLY A 205 15.47 -4.76 3.83
C GLY A 205 14.14 -5.49 4.08
N ALA A 206 13.88 -6.58 3.37
CA ALA A 206 12.55 -7.20 3.30
C ALA A 206 12.01 -7.71 4.65
N ASN A 207 12.91 -8.02 5.61
CA ASN A 207 12.49 -8.44 6.93
C ASN A 207 12.07 -7.29 7.88
N GLY A 208 12.15 -6.03 7.44
CA GLY A 208 11.74 -4.87 8.22
C GLY A 208 12.62 -4.55 9.44
N LYS A 209 13.79 -5.19 9.59
CA LYS A 209 14.79 -4.82 10.62
C LYS A 209 15.65 -3.63 10.21
N SER A 210 15.70 -3.33 8.92
CA SER A 210 16.28 -2.13 8.32
C SER A 210 15.24 -1.41 7.47
N ALA A 211 15.56 -0.19 7.02
CA ALA A 211 14.71 0.52 6.07
C ALA A 211 14.52 -0.34 4.81
N ALA A 212 13.27 -0.56 4.43
CA ALA A 212 12.93 -1.35 3.26
C ALA A 212 12.82 -0.45 2.02
N ASN A 213 13.27 -0.95 0.87
CA ASN A 213 13.22 -0.21 -0.39
C ASN A 213 13.00 -1.15 -1.58
N TRP A 214 12.04 -0.82 -2.44
CA TRP A 214 11.86 -1.52 -3.70
C TRP A 214 12.88 -1.03 -4.74
N ILE A 215 13.45 -1.97 -5.48
CA ILE A 215 14.42 -1.73 -6.53
C ILE A 215 13.96 -2.51 -7.76
N GLU A 216 13.65 -1.80 -8.84
CA GLU A 216 13.46 -2.42 -10.16
C GLU A 216 14.83 -2.82 -10.70
N LEU A 217 15.00 -4.11 -10.97
CA LEU A 217 16.20 -4.60 -11.63
C LEU A 217 16.08 -4.40 -13.13
N ASN A 218 17.20 -4.17 -13.79
CA ASN A 218 17.30 -4.11 -15.24
C ASN A 218 18.19 -5.26 -15.74
N PRO A 219 17.71 -6.51 -15.76
CA PRO A 219 18.52 -7.63 -16.21
C PRO A 219 18.96 -7.47 -17.67
N SER A 220 20.20 -7.81 -17.97
CA SER A 220 20.67 -7.97 -19.34
C SER A 220 20.18 -9.29 -19.96
N GLY A 221 20.35 -9.41 -21.28
CA GLY A 221 19.86 -10.56 -22.05
C GLY A 221 18.41 -10.38 -22.49
N THR A 222 17.82 -11.45 -23.02
CA THR A 222 16.39 -11.45 -23.35
C THR A 222 15.62 -11.94 -22.14
N ALA A 223 14.71 -11.11 -21.61
CA ALA A 223 13.83 -11.54 -20.54
C ALA A 223 12.85 -12.61 -21.03
N PRO A 224 12.36 -13.49 -20.13
CA PRO A 224 11.22 -14.35 -20.44
C PRO A 224 10.03 -13.49 -20.87
N SER A 225 9.17 -14.02 -21.74
CA SER A 225 7.88 -13.38 -22.04
C SER A 225 7.09 -13.14 -20.75
N ALA A 226 6.29 -12.06 -20.72
CA ALA A 226 5.35 -11.75 -19.65
C ALA A 226 4.50 -12.97 -19.29
N ARG A 227 4.43 -13.28 -17.99
CA ARG A 227 3.82 -14.53 -17.52
C ARG A 227 3.26 -14.49 -16.11
N VAL A 228 2.25 -15.31 -15.87
CA VAL A 228 1.62 -15.54 -14.56
C VAL A 228 1.52 -17.04 -14.26
N HIS A 229 1.37 -17.41 -12.99
CA HIS A 229 1.26 -18.78 -12.49
C HIS A 229 2.39 -19.71 -12.96
N HIS A 230 3.57 -19.12 -13.16
CA HIS A 230 4.81 -19.83 -13.41
C HIS A 230 5.39 -20.28 -12.07
N THR A 231 6.29 -21.26 -12.11
CA THR A 231 6.97 -21.76 -10.91
C THR A 231 8.45 -21.45 -11.00
N GLY A 232 9.12 -21.36 -9.85
CA GLY A 232 10.55 -21.12 -9.82
C GLY A 232 11.19 -21.51 -8.51
N ALA A 233 12.51 -21.55 -8.56
CA ALA A 233 13.37 -21.92 -7.46
C ALA A 233 14.58 -20.98 -7.41
N TYR A 234 14.84 -20.42 -6.24
CA TYR A 234 16.02 -19.59 -6.01
C TYR A 234 17.08 -20.39 -5.23
N ASP A 235 18.31 -20.33 -5.71
CA ASP A 235 19.49 -20.84 -5.03
C ASP A 235 20.34 -19.68 -4.53
N SER A 236 20.41 -19.51 -3.20
CA SER A 236 21.20 -18.44 -2.58
C SER A 236 22.70 -18.67 -2.67
N ALA A 237 23.16 -19.93 -2.83
CA ALA A 237 24.59 -20.22 -2.95
C ALA A 237 25.16 -19.77 -4.29
N SER A 238 24.40 -19.95 -5.37
CA SER A 238 24.77 -19.51 -6.72
C SER A 238 24.18 -18.14 -7.11
N ASN A 239 23.28 -17.59 -6.29
CA ASN A 239 22.49 -16.39 -6.57
C ASN A 239 21.75 -16.49 -7.92
N THR A 240 21.05 -17.62 -8.12
CA THR A 240 20.32 -17.90 -9.37
C THR A 240 18.84 -18.18 -9.11
N LEU A 241 17.98 -17.59 -9.93
CA LEU A 241 16.54 -17.90 -9.96
C LEU A 241 16.24 -18.70 -11.24
N THR A 242 15.77 -19.94 -11.08
CA THR A 242 15.26 -20.76 -12.17
C THR A 242 13.75 -20.59 -12.26
N VAL A 243 13.23 -20.37 -13.47
CA VAL A 243 11.80 -20.20 -13.76
C VAL A 243 11.36 -21.22 -14.82
N PHE A 244 10.19 -21.82 -14.62
CA PHE A 244 9.56 -22.73 -15.56
C PHE A 244 8.08 -22.40 -15.78
N GLY A 245 7.66 -22.46 -17.03
CA GLY A 245 6.26 -22.49 -17.44
C GLY A 245 5.49 -21.19 -17.16
N GLY A 246 4.21 -21.34 -16.81
CA GLY A 246 3.22 -20.26 -16.69
C GLY A 246 2.39 -20.07 -17.94
N ASN A 247 1.55 -19.04 -17.94
CA ASN A 247 0.77 -18.62 -19.12
C ASN A 247 0.96 -17.11 -19.39
N ASP A 248 0.56 -16.66 -20.57
CA ASP A 248 0.74 -15.29 -21.09
C ASP A 248 -0.39 -14.31 -20.76
N CYS A 249 -1.23 -14.62 -19.77
CA CYS A 249 -2.49 -13.91 -19.47
C CYS A 249 -3.52 -13.97 -20.62
N ALA A 250 -3.31 -14.86 -21.60
CA ALA A 250 -4.22 -15.09 -22.71
C ALA A 250 -4.44 -16.60 -22.90
N THR A 251 -4.09 -17.16 -24.06
CA THR A 251 -4.30 -18.58 -24.40
C THR A 251 -3.01 -19.37 -24.46
N GLY A 252 -1.85 -18.71 -24.32
CA GLY A 252 -0.53 -19.33 -24.45
C GLY A 252 -0.03 -19.87 -23.12
N PHE A 253 0.34 -21.15 -23.10
CA PHE A 253 1.07 -21.77 -22.00
C PHE A 253 2.54 -21.95 -22.37
N PHE A 254 3.42 -21.86 -21.38
CA PHE A 254 4.86 -22.02 -21.56
C PHE A 254 5.36 -23.35 -20.97
N ASN A 255 6.42 -23.90 -21.57
CA ASN A 255 7.26 -24.97 -21.02
C ASN A 255 8.75 -24.63 -21.09
N ASP A 256 9.08 -23.36 -21.31
CA ASP A 256 10.47 -22.92 -21.33
C ASP A 256 11.04 -22.84 -19.92
N VAL A 257 12.36 -22.99 -19.84
CA VAL A 257 13.12 -22.82 -18.61
C VAL A 257 14.04 -21.62 -18.79
N TRP A 258 14.04 -20.74 -17.80
CA TRP A 258 14.87 -19.55 -17.75
C TRP A 258 15.67 -19.51 -16.47
N VAL A 259 16.88 -18.98 -16.53
CA VAL A 259 17.71 -18.73 -15.37
C VAL A 259 18.10 -17.26 -15.34
N LEU A 260 17.85 -16.61 -14.21
CA LEU A 260 18.38 -15.30 -13.88
C LEU A 260 19.61 -15.49 -13.00
N SER A 261 20.79 -15.10 -13.48
CA SER A 261 22.00 -14.99 -12.66
C SER A 261 22.07 -13.64 -11.95
N ASN A 262 22.80 -13.57 -10.83
CA ASN A 262 22.85 -12.38 -9.95
C ASN A 262 21.45 -11.93 -9.53
N ALA A 263 20.57 -12.89 -9.24
CA ALA A 263 19.13 -12.66 -9.18
C ALA A 263 18.70 -11.69 -8.07
N ASN A 264 19.41 -11.68 -6.93
CA ASN A 264 19.12 -10.75 -5.82
C ASN A 264 19.58 -9.30 -6.09
N GLY A 265 20.19 -9.02 -7.24
CA GLY A 265 20.70 -7.70 -7.60
C GLY A 265 22.07 -7.35 -7.01
N GLU A 266 22.73 -8.27 -6.31
CA GLU A 266 24.09 -8.16 -5.81
C GLU A 266 25.05 -9.09 -6.56
N GLY A 267 26.35 -8.77 -6.56
CA GLY A 267 27.38 -9.61 -7.19
C GLY A 267 27.56 -9.43 -8.71
N GLY A 268 26.74 -8.59 -9.35
CA GLY A 268 26.88 -8.22 -10.77
C GLY A 268 25.55 -7.80 -11.40
N THR A 269 25.57 -7.46 -12.69
CA THR A 269 24.33 -7.19 -13.42
C THR A 269 23.49 -8.47 -13.53
N PRO A 270 22.21 -8.44 -13.12
CA PRO A 270 21.30 -9.57 -13.33
C PRO A 270 21.24 -9.94 -14.81
N THR A 271 21.20 -11.22 -15.16
CA THR A 271 21.16 -11.63 -16.58
C THR A 271 20.23 -12.82 -16.80
N TRP A 272 19.24 -12.64 -17.67
CA TRP A 272 18.34 -13.72 -18.08
C TRP A 272 18.99 -14.55 -19.20
N ASN A 273 18.95 -15.87 -19.01
CA ASN A 273 19.39 -16.84 -19.99
C ASN A 273 18.28 -17.90 -20.19
N LYS A 274 17.90 -18.14 -21.45
CA LYS A 274 17.00 -19.25 -21.79
C LYS A 274 17.81 -20.54 -21.79
N LEU A 275 17.33 -21.56 -21.08
CA LEU A 275 17.94 -22.89 -21.14
C LEU A 275 17.35 -23.70 -22.28
N THR A 276 18.14 -24.65 -22.77
CA THR A 276 17.73 -25.69 -23.72
C THR A 276 17.95 -27.07 -23.10
N PRO A 277 17.04 -27.54 -22.22
CA PRO A 277 17.19 -28.82 -21.55
C PRO A 277 17.24 -29.98 -22.55
N SER A 278 18.10 -30.96 -22.32
CA SER A 278 18.12 -32.21 -23.08
C SER A 278 17.00 -33.16 -22.63
N GLY A 279 16.51 -34.00 -23.53
CA GLY A 279 15.45 -34.98 -23.24
C GLY A 279 14.05 -34.47 -23.58
N SER A 280 13.02 -35.17 -23.11
CA SER A 280 11.62 -34.78 -23.32
C SER A 280 11.18 -33.80 -22.23
N PRO A 281 10.96 -32.51 -22.53
CA PRO A 281 10.55 -31.54 -21.52
C PRO A 281 9.11 -31.81 -21.05
N PRO A 282 8.73 -31.38 -19.84
CA PRO A 282 7.33 -31.34 -19.45
C PRO A 282 6.52 -30.52 -20.47
N ALA A 283 5.26 -30.92 -20.70
CA ALA A 283 4.34 -30.12 -21.53
C ALA A 283 4.12 -28.73 -20.92
N ALA A 284 3.74 -27.78 -21.78
CA ALA A 284 3.41 -26.41 -21.37
C ALA A 284 2.30 -26.42 -20.32
N ARG A 285 2.50 -25.66 -19.24
CA ARG A 285 1.63 -25.67 -18.08
C ARG A 285 1.76 -24.42 -17.22
N GLU A 286 0.72 -24.15 -16.46
CA GLU A 286 0.71 -23.20 -15.36
C GLU A 286 0.41 -23.89 -14.04
N SER A 287 0.51 -23.16 -12.93
CA SER A 287 0.10 -23.60 -11.59
C SER A 287 0.79 -24.89 -11.12
N SER A 288 1.95 -25.22 -11.71
CA SER A 288 2.80 -26.30 -11.22
C SER A 288 3.50 -25.88 -9.93
N THR A 289 3.84 -26.86 -9.09
CA THR A 289 4.67 -26.63 -7.91
C THR A 289 6.11 -27.06 -8.19
N ALA A 290 7.07 -26.45 -7.50
CA ALA A 290 8.46 -26.82 -7.56
C ALA A 290 9.07 -26.91 -6.16
N ILE A 291 9.96 -27.87 -5.99
CA ILE A 291 10.90 -27.95 -4.87
C ILE A 291 12.32 -27.90 -5.40
N TYR A 292 13.25 -27.42 -4.58
CA TYR A 292 14.65 -27.29 -4.96
C TYR A 292 15.56 -27.94 -3.92
N ASP A 293 16.45 -28.82 -4.39
CA ASP A 293 17.56 -29.34 -3.62
C ASP A 293 18.83 -28.55 -3.96
N SER A 294 19.29 -27.73 -3.02
CA SER A 294 20.47 -26.90 -3.19
C SER A 294 21.79 -27.66 -3.13
N VAL A 295 21.81 -28.89 -2.61
CA VAL A 295 23.03 -29.71 -2.56
C VAL A 295 23.31 -30.34 -3.92
N SER A 296 22.27 -30.85 -4.57
CA SER A 296 22.38 -31.47 -5.90
C SER A 296 22.07 -30.52 -7.06
N HIS A 297 21.62 -29.29 -6.75
CA HIS A 297 21.14 -28.29 -7.71
C HIS A 297 19.98 -28.81 -8.58
N ILE A 298 19.05 -29.57 -7.99
CA ILE A 298 17.91 -30.17 -8.69
C ILE A 298 16.61 -29.43 -8.33
N MET A 299 15.97 -28.87 -9.35
CA MET A 299 14.58 -28.41 -9.26
C MET A 299 13.65 -29.54 -9.71
N THR A 300 12.76 -29.99 -8.83
CA THR A 300 11.71 -30.98 -9.15
C THR A 300 10.39 -30.27 -9.32
N ILE A 301 9.74 -30.44 -10.47
CA ILE A 301 8.44 -29.82 -10.79
C ILE A 301 7.35 -30.90 -10.79
N TYR A 302 6.20 -30.59 -10.21
CA TYR A 302 5.06 -31.50 -10.15
C TYR A 302 3.74 -30.79 -10.45
N GLY A 303 2.81 -31.54 -11.07
CA GLY A 303 1.44 -31.06 -11.36
C GLY A 303 1.40 -29.94 -12.40
N GLY A 304 0.40 -29.06 -12.24
CA GLY A 304 0.06 -27.99 -13.17
C GLY A 304 -1.03 -28.38 -14.18
N ASP A 305 -1.63 -27.36 -14.80
CA ASP A 305 -2.66 -27.48 -15.83
C ASP A 305 -2.15 -26.92 -17.16
N ALA A 306 -2.61 -27.49 -18.27
CA ALA A 306 -2.23 -27.15 -19.64
C ALA A 306 -3.42 -26.60 -20.46
N GLY A 307 -4.51 -26.16 -19.80
CA GLY A 307 -5.66 -25.53 -20.47
C GLY A 307 -6.58 -26.51 -21.20
N GLY A 308 -6.68 -27.76 -20.72
CA GLY A 308 -7.64 -28.74 -21.23
C GLY A 308 -8.95 -28.73 -20.43
N THR A 309 -10.08 -29.06 -21.06
CA THR A 309 -11.27 -29.45 -20.29
C THR A 309 -10.96 -30.72 -19.48
N PRO A 310 -11.34 -30.79 -18.19
CA PRO A 310 -11.11 -31.96 -17.34
C PRO A 310 -11.58 -33.28 -17.94
#